data_AF-A0A395MB02-F1
#
_entry.id   AF-A0A395MB02-F1
#
_cell.length_a   1.000
_cell.length_b   1.000
_cell.length_c   1.000
_cell.angle_alpha   90.00
_cell.angle_beta   90.00
_cell.angle_gamma   90.00
#
_symmetry.space_group_name_H-M   'P 1'
#
loop_
_entity.id
_entity.type
_entity.pdbx_description
1 polymer ?
#
loop_
_entity_poly.entity_id
_entity_poly.type
_entity_poly.pdbx_seq_one_letter_code
_entity_poly.pdbx_strand_id
1 'polypeptide(L)'
;MNEKAVLKLLEAAWFRRIWVLQEVAAARHIVVRCGPAEIDGYAFFSGLSALKLPYEDYPGLQPLVMSVAYLAKGAAFRSRCTTSQAGRSSLNICRLGQLVDMYHNHQATDDRDRIYALLGMSSDDPGTSGLLVDYDISWAKLFKQLVHSILGSVSVDTWDDKAVAVTRSKGCVLGIVSVVDSVIDRNGKQLLRVTSNSLIDPEADSPYWELEASAEPVEKGDLVCLLQGAKLPTIIRMHNDYWKIIVISAETPERLQVGMSDDQSELPRLQTVFPYDFLLVWDWDLCLDESQRGNEYEDLMGYLAPKAPQAGLQTDCQKITRFWNSGVIRRDVEVSKGEKNLQKAIEVLEHILGNTDSLPLAGLGRDHRMMGDDMKELQRIVDLIFKSEGGWTPLCLAAVTGSEAVARLLLDTGKVDPNVQDDWEETPLLKASEMGHERIVKLLLSTETIDPDARGDKYRRTPLAEAAKNGHEAIVKMLINTGKVEVNTTSFFRMTPLMHAAENGHTAVVELLLSTPEVEPDFGFHPEGTEYTALSLAVRNGHEEIVELLLGVGQVPLDLSYYKELRIPES
;
A
#
# COMPACT_ATOMS: atom_id res chain seq x y z
N MET A 1 22.51 37.98 -3.86
CA MET A 1 23.34 36.88 -4.42
C MET A 1 22.72 36.43 -5.73
N ASN A 2 23.52 36.02 -6.71
CA ASN A 2 23.01 35.48 -7.97
C ASN A 2 22.57 34.01 -7.74
N GLU A 3 21.28 33.72 -7.77
CA GLU A 3 20.70 32.38 -7.54
C GLU A 3 21.36 31.31 -8.43
N LYS A 4 21.65 31.66 -9.69
CA LYS A 4 22.33 30.78 -10.65
C LYS A 4 23.76 30.40 -10.22
N ALA A 5 24.45 31.28 -9.51
CA ALA A 5 25.80 31.00 -9.00
C ALA A 5 25.75 30.08 -7.77
N VAL A 6 24.72 30.23 -6.92
CA VAL A 6 24.47 29.35 -5.77
C VAL A 6 24.11 27.95 -6.25
N LEU A 7 23.19 27.81 -7.20
CA LEU A 7 22.82 26.52 -7.79
C LEU A 7 24.02 25.78 -8.37
N LYS A 8 24.85 26.46 -9.18
CA LYS A 8 26.09 25.89 -9.72
C LYS A 8 27.06 25.39 -8.65
N LEU A 9 27.12 26.06 -7.49
CA LEU A 9 27.95 25.62 -6.38
C LEU A 9 27.40 24.32 -5.76
N LEU A 10 26.08 24.27 -5.52
CA LEU A 10 25.40 23.13 -4.90
C LEU A 10 25.34 21.90 -5.83
N GLU A 11 25.30 22.11 -7.15
CA GLU A 11 25.32 21.04 -8.14
C GLU A 11 26.70 20.42 -8.37
N ALA A 12 27.78 21.07 -7.89
CA ALA A 12 29.14 20.67 -8.18
C ALA A 12 29.44 19.24 -7.71
N ALA A 13 30.15 18.47 -8.54
CA ALA A 13 30.43 17.06 -8.27
C ALA A 13 31.13 16.82 -6.92
N TRP A 14 31.94 17.77 -6.44
CA TRP A 14 32.57 17.67 -5.13
C TRP A 14 31.54 17.72 -4.00
N PHE A 15 30.51 18.58 -4.08
CA PHE A 15 29.48 18.77 -3.06
C PHE A 15 28.68 17.49 -2.78
N ARG A 16 28.58 16.62 -3.79
CA ARG A 16 27.87 15.33 -3.70
C ARG A 16 28.68 14.22 -3.03
N ARG A 17 29.98 14.42 -2.77
CA ARG A 17 30.85 13.35 -2.24
C ARG A 17 30.68 13.18 -0.73
N ILE A 18 30.72 11.93 -0.26
CA ILE A 18 30.59 11.59 1.16
C ILE A 18 31.67 12.27 2.03
N TRP A 19 32.89 12.38 1.52
CA TRP A 19 34.02 13.01 2.23
C TRP A 19 33.76 14.50 2.56
N VAL A 20 32.95 15.20 1.77
CA VAL A 20 32.58 16.59 2.09
C VAL A 20 31.77 16.66 3.37
N LEU A 21 30.88 15.69 3.61
CA LEU A 21 30.12 15.65 4.85
C LEU A 21 31.04 15.48 6.05
N GLN A 22 32.07 14.63 5.97
CA GLN A 22 33.03 14.49 7.06
C GLN A 22 33.81 15.77 7.33
N GLU A 23 34.28 16.45 6.29
CA GLU A 23 34.99 17.72 6.44
C GLU A 23 34.10 18.80 7.06
N VAL A 24 32.85 18.91 6.59
CA VAL A 24 31.84 19.82 7.16
C VAL A 24 31.48 19.42 8.60
N ALA A 25 31.44 18.12 8.89
CA ALA A 25 31.16 17.55 10.19
C ALA A 25 32.33 17.71 11.20
N ALA A 26 33.57 17.81 10.72
CA ALA A 26 34.74 18.09 11.54
C ALA A 26 35.01 19.60 11.68
N ALA A 27 34.55 20.40 10.71
CA ALA A 27 34.80 21.83 10.66
C ALA A 27 34.24 22.55 11.89
N ARG A 28 34.98 23.54 12.38
CA ARG A 28 34.55 24.46 13.46
C ARG A 28 34.07 25.80 12.93
N HIS A 29 34.42 26.10 11.69
CA HIS A 29 34.08 27.33 11.00
C HIS A 29 34.12 27.06 9.50
N ILE A 30 33.03 27.41 8.81
CA ILE A 30 32.86 27.18 7.38
C ILE A 30 32.70 28.54 6.72
N VAL A 31 33.40 28.76 5.62
CA VAL A 31 33.26 29.97 4.80
C VAL A 31 32.87 29.55 3.39
N VAL A 32 31.77 30.11 2.88
CA VAL A 32 31.32 29.89 1.52
C VAL A 32 31.80 31.03 0.65
N ARG A 33 32.54 30.69 -0.41
CA ARG A 33 33.09 31.66 -1.37
C ARG A 33 32.32 31.58 -2.69
N CYS A 34 31.64 32.67 -3.04
CA CYS A 34 30.89 32.80 -4.29
C CYS A 34 31.48 33.96 -5.12
N GLY A 35 32.46 33.65 -5.98
CA GLY A 35 33.23 34.68 -6.69
C GLY A 35 34.07 35.49 -5.69
N PRO A 36 33.97 36.84 -5.65
CA PRO A 36 34.70 37.67 -4.69
C PRO A 36 34.06 37.76 -3.30
N ALA A 37 32.84 37.23 -3.11
CA ALA A 37 32.12 37.30 -1.85
C ALA A 37 32.49 36.12 -0.92
N GLU A 38 32.80 36.44 0.33
CA GLU A 38 32.93 35.47 1.42
C GLU A 38 31.73 35.61 2.36
N ILE A 39 31.10 34.48 2.67
CA ILE A 39 29.91 34.43 3.52
C ILE A 39 30.15 33.37 4.60
N ASP A 40 29.82 33.69 5.84
CA ASP A 40 29.81 32.72 6.93
C ASP A 40 28.88 31.54 6.58
N GLY A 41 29.33 30.32 6.84
CA GLY A 41 28.61 29.10 6.48
C GLY A 41 27.24 29.02 7.13
N TYR A 42 27.12 29.36 8.41
CA TYR A 42 25.83 29.38 9.11
C TYR A 42 24.88 30.39 8.45
N ALA A 43 25.37 31.59 8.14
CA ALA A 43 24.57 32.61 7.45
C ALA A 43 24.17 32.17 6.03
N PHE A 44 25.08 31.56 5.27
CA PHE A 44 24.82 31.05 3.92
C PHE A 44 23.73 29.98 3.94
N PHE A 45 23.90 28.92 4.74
CA PHE A 45 22.96 27.80 4.79
C PHE A 45 21.63 28.15 5.48
N SER A 46 21.61 29.12 6.40
CA SER A 46 20.36 29.66 6.94
C SER A 46 19.62 30.54 5.93
N GLY A 47 20.34 31.19 5.02
CA GLY A 47 19.76 32.01 3.95
C GLY A 47 19.23 31.21 2.76
N LEU A 48 19.65 29.94 2.59
CA LEU A 48 19.19 29.10 1.47
C LEU A 48 17.67 28.89 1.48
N SER A 49 17.03 28.80 2.64
CA SER A 49 15.57 28.66 2.73
C SER A 49 14.81 29.92 2.32
N ALA A 50 15.46 31.09 2.34
CA ALA A 50 14.90 32.35 1.85
C ALA A 50 15.08 32.50 0.32
N LEU A 51 16.03 31.77 -0.27
CA LEU A 51 16.18 31.67 -1.71
C LEU A 51 15.17 30.64 -2.22
N LYS A 52 14.18 31.08 -3.00
CA LYS A 52 13.20 30.19 -3.65
C LYS A 52 13.86 29.45 -4.81
N LEU A 53 14.87 28.63 -4.51
CA LEU A 53 15.62 27.88 -5.50
C LEU A 53 14.67 26.88 -6.20
N PRO A 54 14.71 26.78 -7.55
CA PRO A 54 13.86 25.89 -8.31
C PRO A 54 14.37 24.44 -8.20
N TYR A 55 14.19 23.81 -7.04
CA TYR A 55 14.56 22.41 -6.83
C TYR A 55 13.74 21.45 -7.72
N GLU A 56 12.59 21.89 -8.23
CA GLU A 56 11.74 21.15 -9.17
C GLU A 56 12.50 20.76 -10.45
N ASP A 57 13.48 21.56 -10.88
CA ASP A 57 14.30 21.28 -12.06
C ASP A 57 15.47 20.32 -11.76
N TYR A 58 15.71 19.99 -10.48
CA TYR A 58 16.87 19.21 -10.01
C TYR A 58 16.47 18.21 -8.91
N PRO A 59 15.80 17.10 -9.28
CA PRO A 59 15.47 16.05 -8.33
C PRO A 59 16.73 15.57 -7.59
N GLY A 60 16.61 15.30 -6.28
CA GLY A 60 17.72 14.86 -5.41
C GLY A 60 18.69 15.92 -4.92
N LEU A 61 18.71 17.11 -5.52
CA LEU A 61 19.58 18.18 -5.03
C LEU A 61 19.11 18.70 -3.67
N GLN A 62 17.80 18.80 -3.45
CA GLN A 62 17.25 19.31 -2.20
C GLN A 62 17.67 18.47 -0.97
N PRO A 63 17.53 17.12 -0.95
CA PRO A 63 18.04 16.29 0.15
C PRO A 63 19.54 16.47 0.42
N LEU A 64 20.37 16.51 -0.63
CA LEU A 64 21.83 16.72 -0.51
C LEU A 64 22.17 18.09 0.11
N VAL A 65 21.46 19.14 -0.31
CA VAL A 65 21.67 20.49 0.21
C VAL A 65 21.24 20.59 1.68
N MET A 66 20.09 20.01 2.03
CA MET A 66 19.61 19.97 3.42
C MET A 66 20.59 19.21 4.32
N SER A 67 21.13 18.10 3.81
CA SER A 67 22.13 17.28 4.49
C SER A 67 23.38 18.06 4.89
N VAL A 68 23.97 18.77 3.94
CA VAL A 68 25.16 19.61 4.20
C VAL A 68 24.80 20.82 5.07
N ALA A 69 23.62 21.42 4.85
CA ALA A 69 23.16 22.57 5.63
C ALA A 69 23.02 22.25 7.12
N TYR A 70 22.50 21.07 7.46
CA TYR A 70 22.40 20.58 8.84
C TYR A 70 23.78 20.58 9.54
N LEU A 71 24.75 19.89 8.95
CA LEU A 71 26.10 19.77 9.51
C LEU A 71 26.81 21.13 9.58
N ALA A 72 26.62 21.97 8.56
CA ALA A 72 27.27 23.28 8.48
C ALA A 72 26.70 24.28 9.50
N LYS A 73 25.39 24.23 9.77
CA LYS A 73 24.77 25.01 10.84
C LYS A 73 25.27 24.56 12.21
N GLY A 74 25.39 23.25 12.42
CA GLY A 74 25.93 22.67 13.65
C GLY A 74 27.41 23.02 13.90
N ALA A 75 28.20 23.16 12.84
CA ALA A 75 29.63 23.48 12.93
C ALA A 75 29.93 24.75 13.75
N ALA A 76 29.08 25.78 13.63
CA ALA A 76 29.25 27.06 14.32
C ALA A 76 29.12 26.95 15.86
N PHE A 77 28.48 25.90 16.37
CA PHE A 77 28.21 25.69 17.79
C PHE A 77 29.17 24.68 18.45
N ARG A 78 30.12 24.11 17.69
CA ARG A 78 31.07 23.11 18.23
C ARG A 78 32.06 23.77 19.18
N SER A 79 32.25 23.17 20.37
CA SER A 79 33.23 23.64 21.36
C SER A 79 34.65 23.67 20.77
N ARG A 80 35.42 24.71 21.13
CA ARG A 80 36.85 24.81 20.75
C ARG A 80 37.73 23.81 21.51
N CYS A 81 37.26 23.31 22.64
CA CYS A 81 37.97 22.35 23.49
C CYS A 81 37.10 21.10 23.67
N THR A 82 37.53 19.99 23.09
CA THR A 82 37.07 18.64 23.46
C THR A 82 38.23 17.94 24.16
N THR A 83 38.08 17.67 25.45
CA THR A 83 38.92 16.71 26.16
C THR A 83 38.57 15.33 25.62
N SER A 84 39.35 14.84 24.66
CA SER A 84 39.21 13.46 24.20
C SER A 84 39.46 12.52 25.39
N GLN A 85 38.44 11.77 25.82
CA GLN A 85 38.71 10.52 26.51
C GLN A 85 39.60 9.69 25.57
N ALA A 86 40.75 9.27 26.07
CA ALA A 86 41.83 8.70 25.27
C ALA A 86 41.32 7.59 24.33
N GLY A 87 41.52 7.79 23.02
CA GLY A 87 41.40 6.73 22.00
C GLY A 87 40.22 6.80 21.03
N ARG A 88 39.29 7.77 21.12
CA ARG A 88 38.14 7.86 20.19
C ARG A 88 38.24 9.04 19.21
N SER A 89 38.11 8.74 17.91
CA SER A 89 38.08 9.71 16.78
C SER A 89 36.66 9.96 16.26
N SER A 90 35.63 9.80 17.09
CA SER A 90 34.22 10.03 16.71
C SER A 90 33.81 11.49 16.94
N LEU A 91 33.00 12.04 16.03
CA LEU A 91 32.44 13.39 16.14
C LEU A 91 31.17 13.46 17.01
N ASN A 92 30.63 12.32 17.44
CA ASN A 92 29.48 12.17 18.33
C ASN A 92 28.25 13.02 17.89
N ILE A 93 27.93 12.98 16.60
CA ILE A 93 26.87 13.80 16.00
C ILE A 93 25.49 13.22 16.31
N CYS A 94 25.20 12.04 15.76
CA CYS A 94 23.99 11.26 16.02
C CYS A 94 24.27 9.77 15.75
N ARG A 95 23.29 8.88 15.94
CA ARG A 95 23.51 7.44 15.79
C ARG A 95 23.78 7.08 14.32
N LEU A 96 24.50 5.99 14.09
CA LEU A 96 24.89 5.55 12.74
C LEU A 96 23.67 5.36 11.84
N GLY A 97 22.59 4.76 12.35
CA GLY A 97 21.37 4.55 11.56
C GLY A 97 20.76 5.85 11.02
N GLN A 98 20.84 6.95 11.78
CA GLN A 98 20.35 8.27 11.36
C GLN A 98 21.28 8.90 10.32
N LEU A 99 22.60 8.85 10.56
CA LEU A 99 23.57 9.37 9.60
C LEU A 99 23.47 8.66 8.26
N VAL A 100 23.30 7.34 8.28
CA VAL A 100 23.12 6.55 7.07
C VAL A 100 21.81 6.90 6.38
N ASP A 101 20.71 6.99 7.12
CA ASP A 101 19.43 7.45 6.56
C ASP A 101 19.56 8.82 5.86
N MET A 102 20.19 9.79 6.51
CA MET A 102 20.33 11.14 5.98
C MET A 102 21.27 11.22 4.77
N TYR A 103 22.33 10.40 4.72
CA TYR A 103 23.50 10.68 3.88
C TYR A 103 23.93 9.57 2.92
N HIS A 104 23.23 8.42 2.88
CA HIS A 104 23.63 7.30 2.02
C HIS A 104 23.63 7.60 0.51
N ASN A 105 22.86 8.61 0.08
CA ASN A 105 22.79 9.07 -1.31
C ASN A 105 24.03 9.87 -1.78
N HIS A 106 24.99 10.14 -0.90
CA HIS A 106 26.24 10.79 -1.26
C HIS A 106 27.19 9.82 -1.99
N GLN A 107 27.87 10.35 -3.00
CA GLN A 107 28.75 9.58 -3.86
C GLN A 107 30.07 9.25 -3.16
N ALA A 108 30.57 8.05 -3.41
CA ALA A 108 31.92 7.64 -3.05
C ALA A 108 32.65 7.04 -4.26
N THR A 109 33.98 7.04 -4.20
CA THR A 109 34.78 6.31 -5.21
C THR A 109 34.83 4.82 -4.86
N ASP A 110 34.90 4.51 -3.57
CA ASP A 110 34.72 3.18 -3.01
C ASP A 110 33.46 3.20 -2.15
N ASP A 111 32.51 2.30 -2.38
CA ASP A 111 31.24 2.27 -1.65
C ASP A 111 31.42 2.11 -0.14
N ARG A 112 32.51 1.44 0.28
CA ARG A 112 32.85 1.27 1.69
C ARG A 112 33.12 2.60 2.38
N ASP A 113 33.60 3.62 1.65
CA ASP A 113 33.75 4.97 2.18
C ASP A 113 32.41 5.54 2.65
N ARG A 114 31.28 5.20 1.99
CA ARG A 114 29.95 5.65 2.40
C ARG A 114 29.65 5.24 3.84
N ILE A 115 30.03 4.02 4.22
CA ILE A 115 29.78 3.47 5.57
C ILE A 115 30.83 3.99 6.55
N TYR A 116 32.11 3.89 6.21
CA TYR A 116 33.18 4.27 7.14
C TYR A 116 33.22 5.77 7.43
N ALA A 117 32.84 6.60 6.45
CA ALA A 117 32.74 8.02 6.65
C ALA A 117 31.71 8.37 7.74
N LEU A 118 30.52 7.76 7.64
CA LEU A 118 29.41 7.97 8.56
C LEU A 118 29.67 7.34 9.93
N LEU A 119 30.33 6.18 9.96
CA LEU A 119 30.78 5.56 11.21
C LEU A 119 31.72 6.48 11.99
N GLY A 120 32.66 7.16 11.32
CA GLY A 120 33.55 8.14 11.96
C GLY A 120 32.82 9.39 12.49
N MET A 121 31.65 9.71 11.94
CA MET A 121 30.80 10.81 12.41
C MET A 121 29.84 10.39 13.54
N SER A 122 29.52 9.10 13.62
CA SER A 122 28.48 8.56 14.50
C SER A 122 28.84 8.59 15.99
N SER A 123 27.81 8.65 16.84
CA SER A 123 27.93 8.51 18.30
C SER A 123 28.03 7.05 18.78
N ASP A 124 27.74 6.09 17.89
CA ASP A 124 27.75 4.66 18.23
C ASP A 124 29.17 4.15 18.49
N ASP A 125 29.31 3.16 19.38
CA ASP A 125 30.60 2.55 19.67
C ASP A 125 30.96 1.49 18.61
N PRO A 126 32.00 1.70 17.77
CA PRO A 126 32.38 0.77 16.71
C PRO A 126 32.72 -0.63 17.24
N GLY A 127 33.21 -0.73 18.48
CA GLY A 127 33.53 -2.01 19.12
C GLY A 127 32.30 -2.86 19.44
N THR A 128 31.12 -2.24 19.55
CA THR A 128 29.85 -2.93 19.86
C THR A 128 29.00 -3.20 18.63
N SER A 129 29.21 -2.44 17.53
CA SER A 129 28.45 -2.59 16.28
C SER A 129 29.01 -3.70 15.37
N GLY A 130 30.21 -4.20 15.64
CA GLY A 130 30.88 -5.18 14.77
C GLY A 130 31.36 -4.60 13.44
N LEU A 131 31.31 -3.27 13.28
CA LEU A 131 31.75 -2.54 12.10
C LEU A 131 33.14 -1.94 12.38
N LEU A 132 34.17 -2.67 11.97
CA LEU A 132 35.55 -2.17 11.96
C LEU A 132 35.96 -1.79 10.54
N VAL A 133 36.86 -0.81 10.43
CA VAL A 133 37.42 -0.41 9.13
C VAL A 133 38.27 -1.54 8.58
N ASP A 134 37.85 -2.11 7.45
CA ASP A 134 38.49 -3.22 6.77
C ASP A 134 38.22 -3.11 5.27
N TYR A 135 39.20 -2.67 4.48
CA TYR A 135 39.06 -2.56 3.02
C TYR A 135 39.33 -3.89 2.29
N ASP A 136 39.59 -4.98 3.00
CA ASP A 136 39.65 -6.33 2.41
C ASP A 136 38.27 -7.01 2.44
N ILE A 137 37.32 -6.47 3.22
CA ILE A 137 35.95 -6.97 3.26
C ILE A 137 35.23 -6.71 1.92
N SER A 138 34.40 -7.67 1.52
CA SER A 138 33.49 -7.47 0.39
C SER A 138 32.37 -6.50 0.77
N TRP A 139 31.90 -5.73 -0.21
CA TRP A 139 30.82 -4.77 -0.01
C TRP A 139 29.56 -5.43 0.54
N ALA A 140 29.14 -6.57 -0.02
CA ALA A 140 27.97 -7.30 0.44
C ALA A 140 28.06 -7.64 1.94
N LYS A 141 29.22 -8.13 2.38
CA LYS A 141 29.41 -8.52 3.78
C LYS A 141 29.40 -7.30 4.71
N LEU A 142 30.05 -6.21 4.33
CA LEU A 142 30.02 -4.97 5.12
C LEU A 142 28.61 -4.39 5.20
N PHE A 143 27.91 -4.35 4.07
CA PHE A 143 26.56 -3.81 4.01
C PHE A 143 25.57 -4.65 4.82
N LYS A 144 25.72 -5.99 4.77
CA LYS A 144 24.97 -6.89 5.65
C LYS A 144 25.25 -6.62 7.12
N GLN A 145 26.51 -6.43 7.53
CA GLN A 145 26.84 -6.08 8.91
C GLN A 145 26.22 -4.74 9.33
N LEU A 146 26.19 -3.74 8.44
CA LEU A 146 25.55 -2.45 8.70
C LEU A 146 24.06 -2.63 9.00
N VAL A 147 23.33 -3.34 8.13
CA VAL A 147 21.88 -3.54 8.29
C VAL A 147 21.59 -4.30 9.58
N HIS A 148 22.38 -5.31 9.94
CA HIS A 148 22.22 -6.02 11.22
C HIS A 148 22.50 -5.13 12.43
N SER A 149 23.47 -4.21 12.32
CA SER A 149 23.77 -3.28 13.42
C SER A 149 22.61 -2.31 13.70
N ILE A 150 21.84 -1.95 12.67
CA ILE A 150 20.72 -1.00 12.76
C ILE A 150 19.41 -1.73 13.10
N LEU A 151 19.04 -2.76 12.34
CA LEU A 151 17.75 -3.46 12.45
C LEU A 151 17.78 -4.69 13.39
N GLY A 152 18.96 -5.08 13.87
CA GLY A 152 19.12 -6.22 14.78
C GLY A 152 19.12 -7.57 14.06
N SER A 153 18.49 -8.58 14.68
CA SER A 153 18.50 -9.97 14.22
C SER A 153 17.46 -10.23 13.11
N VAL A 154 17.61 -9.55 11.97
CA VAL A 154 16.75 -9.73 10.78
C VAL A 154 17.47 -10.58 9.72
N SER A 155 16.73 -11.32 8.89
CA SER A 155 17.32 -12.02 7.75
C SER A 155 17.63 -11.01 6.65
N VAL A 156 18.89 -10.90 6.24
CA VAL A 156 19.35 -9.94 5.23
C VAL A 156 20.14 -10.61 4.12
N ASP A 157 19.77 -10.31 2.88
CA ASP A 157 20.51 -10.64 1.66
C ASP A 157 21.05 -9.36 1.00
N THR A 158 22.27 -9.43 0.48
CA THR A 158 23.04 -8.31 -0.10
C THR A 158 23.90 -8.80 -1.26
N TRP A 159 24.30 -7.91 -2.16
CA TRP A 159 25.11 -8.22 -3.35
C TRP A 159 26.37 -7.35 -3.40
N ASP A 160 27.48 -7.86 -3.95
CA ASP A 160 28.75 -7.12 -3.99
C ASP A 160 28.76 -6.04 -5.07
N ASP A 161 27.95 -6.19 -6.10
CA ASP A 161 27.84 -5.30 -7.25
C ASP A 161 26.76 -4.22 -7.10
N LYS A 162 26.03 -4.21 -5.97
CA LYS A 162 24.89 -3.31 -5.75
C LYS A 162 24.77 -2.85 -4.31
N ALA A 163 24.39 -1.59 -4.08
CA ALA A 163 24.04 -1.09 -2.75
C ALA A 163 22.59 -1.41 -2.38
N VAL A 164 22.22 -2.70 -2.45
CA VAL A 164 20.86 -3.20 -2.17
C VAL A 164 20.87 -4.22 -1.04
N ALA A 165 20.00 -4.00 -0.07
CA ALA A 165 19.74 -4.91 1.04
C ALA A 165 18.28 -5.32 1.00
N VAL A 166 18.05 -6.63 1.01
CA VAL A 166 16.71 -7.20 1.12
C VAL A 166 16.59 -7.82 2.48
N THR A 167 15.58 -7.39 3.23
CA THR A 167 15.33 -7.90 4.57
C THR A 167 13.98 -8.62 4.66
N ARG A 168 13.96 -9.76 5.34
CA ARG A 168 12.75 -10.50 5.69
C ARG A 168 12.64 -10.49 7.20
N SER A 169 11.56 -9.90 7.71
CA SER A 169 11.34 -9.76 9.14
C SER A 169 9.86 -9.76 9.46
N LYS A 170 9.52 -10.24 10.65
CA LYS A 170 8.22 -9.93 11.22
C LYS A 170 8.18 -8.49 11.69
N GLY A 171 7.00 -7.89 11.73
CA GLY A 171 6.82 -6.54 12.24
C GLY A 171 5.37 -6.24 12.61
N CYS A 172 5.16 -5.06 13.19
CA CYS A 172 3.85 -4.47 13.39
C CYS A 172 3.84 -3.04 12.83
N VAL A 173 2.68 -2.60 12.37
CA VAL A 173 2.49 -1.22 11.91
C VAL A 173 2.10 -0.35 13.10
N LEU A 174 2.84 0.73 13.31
CA LEU A 174 2.59 1.72 14.36
C LEU A 174 1.66 2.83 13.89
N GLY A 175 1.63 3.10 12.58
CA GLY A 175 0.73 4.09 11.99
C GLY A 175 1.09 4.44 10.55
N ILE A 176 0.34 5.38 9.99
CA ILE A 176 0.51 5.92 8.64
C ILE A 176 0.84 7.41 8.70
N VAL A 177 1.78 7.85 7.88
CA VAL A 177 2.10 9.26 7.71
C VAL A 177 0.93 9.94 7.02
N SER A 178 0.20 10.80 7.74
CA SER A 178 -1.01 11.48 7.24
C SER A 178 -0.72 12.89 6.73
N VAL A 179 0.25 13.57 7.35
CA VAL A 179 0.71 14.90 6.96
C VAL A 179 2.23 14.93 7.00
N VAL A 180 2.81 15.49 5.95
CA VAL A 180 4.22 15.85 5.87
C VAL A 180 4.27 17.36 5.77
N ASP A 181 4.86 18.03 6.76
CA ASP A 181 5.04 19.48 6.65
C ASP A 181 6.05 19.78 5.54
N SER A 182 5.62 20.59 4.58
CA SER A 182 6.47 21.06 3.48
C SER A 182 7.62 21.93 3.96
N VAL A 183 7.49 22.54 5.15
CA VAL A 183 8.49 23.42 5.73
C VAL A 183 9.39 22.62 6.65
N ILE A 184 10.59 22.31 6.16
CA ILE A 184 11.69 21.88 7.02
C ILE A 184 12.04 23.06 7.94
N ASP A 185 12.12 22.81 9.24
CA ASP A 185 12.38 23.85 10.22
C ASP A 185 13.79 24.45 10.07
N ARG A 186 14.10 25.48 10.86
CA ARG A 186 15.41 26.15 10.79
C ARG A 186 16.58 25.22 11.13
N ASN A 187 16.31 24.13 11.84
CA ASN A 187 17.29 23.15 12.29
C ASN A 187 17.47 21.99 11.30
N GLY A 188 16.65 21.89 10.25
CA GLY A 188 16.74 20.80 9.27
C GLY A 188 15.81 19.63 9.55
N LYS A 189 14.88 19.78 10.51
CA LYS A 189 13.92 18.75 10.87
C LYS A 189 12.62 18.87 10.07
N GLN A 190 12.11 17.74 9.63
CA GLN A 190 10.81 17.58 9.01
C GLN A 190 9.79 17.14 10.06
N LEU A 191 8.68 17.88 10.14
CA LEU A 191 7.58 17.55 11.02
C LEU A 191 6.60 16.62 10.29
N LEU A 192 6.36 15.45 10.86
CA LEU A 192 5.45 14.44 10.34
C LEU A 192 4.29 14.27 11.32
N ARG A 193 3.07 14.10 10.80
CA ARG A 193 1.94 13.61 11.60
C ARG A 193 1.71 12.15 11.26
N VAL A 194 1.75 11.30 12.28
CA VAL A 194 1.48 9.86 12.15
C VAL A 194 0.13 9.57 12.80
N THR A 195 -0.78 9.00 12.01
CA THR A 195 -2.09 8.54 12.50
C THR A 195 -1.98 7.04 12.77
N SER A 196 -2.27 6.61 13.99
CA SER A 196 -2.31 5.18 14.34
C SER A 196 -3.76 4.68 14.26
N ASN A 197 -3.93 3.50 13.66
CA ASN A 197 -5.20 2.76 13.71
C ASN A 197 -5.18 1.64 14.77
N SER A 198 -4.11 1.50 15.57
CA SER A 198 -3.96 0.33 16.45
C SER A 198 -3.40 0.68 17.83
N LEU A 199 -4.24 0.39 18.85
CA LEU A 199 -3.97 0.23 20.29
C LEU A 199 -3.49 1.44 21.11
N ILE A 200 -3.20 2.59 20.49
CA ILE A 200 -2.96 3.84 21.21
C ILE A 200 -4.19 4.71 21.03
N ASP A 201 -4.82 5.02 22.17
CA ASP A 201 -6.03 5.82 22.37
C ASP A 201 -6.43 6.74 21.18
N PRO A 202 -7.58 6.50 20.52
CA PRO A 202 -8.06 7.35 19.43
C PRO A 202 -8.38 8.79 19.87
N GLU A 203 -8.49 9.05 21.18
CA GLU A 203 -8.63 10.40 21.74
C GLU A 203 -7.28 11.11 21.98
N ALA A 204 -6.14 10.43 21.78
CA ALA A 204 -4.83 11.06 21.87
C ALA A 204 -4.52 11.86 20.59
N ASP A 205 -4.31 13.16 20.77
CA ASP A 205 -3.72 14.06 19.77
C ASP A 205 -2.60 13.32 18.99
N SER A 206 -2.79 13.09 17.68
CA SER A 206 -1.83 12.33 16.87
C SER A 206 -0.42 12.90 17.07
N PRO A 207 0.55 12.11 17.54
CA PRO A 207 1.84 12.66 17.91
C PRO A 207 2.53 13.21 16.66
N TYR A 208 3.07 14.41 16.79
CA TYR A 208 4.02 14.93 15.80
C TYR A 208 5.35 14.21 15.98
N TRP A 209 5.89 13.70 14.89
CA TRP A 209 7.22 13.12 14.80
C TRP A 209 8.14 14.16 14.18
N GLU A 210 9.20 14.50 14.89
CA GLU A 210 10.30 15.28 14.33
C GLU A 210 11.33 14.29 13.80
N LEU A 211 11.50 14.29 12.47
CA LEU A 211 12.53 13.50 11.81
C LEU A 211 13.59 14.43 11.24
N GLU A 212 14.86 14.02 11.28
CA GLU A 212 15.89 14.70 10.48
C GLU A 212 15.59 14.52 8.98
N ALA A 213 16.02 15.46 8.14
CA ALA A 213 15.82 15.34 6.70
C ALA A 213 16.52 14.07 6.16
N SER A 214 15.73 13.07 5.75
CA SER A 214 16.21 11.83 5.15
C SER A 214 16.69 12.04 3.72
N ALA A 215 17.60 11.19 3.25
CA ALA A 215 18.06 11.16 1.87
C ALA A 215 16.90 10.90 0.89
N GLU A 216 15.91 10.11 1.30
CA GLU A 216 14.66 9.91 0.58
C GLU A 216 13.51 10.64 1.29
N PRO A 217 12.73 11.48 0.57
CA PRO A 217 11.67 12.24 1.20
C PRO A 217 10.54 11.32 1.67
N VAL A 218 10.13 11.49 2.93
CA VAL A 218 8.93 10.86 3.48
C VAL A 218 7.70 11.50 2.84
N GLU A 219 6.72 10.67 2.47
CA GLU A 219 5.49 11.09 1.81
C GLU A 219 4.24 10.68 2.60
N LYS A 220 3.13 11.36 2.28
CA LYS A 220 1.82 10.97 2.79
C LYS A 220 1.48 9.56 2.30
N GLY A 221 1.18 8.67 3.25
CA GLY A 221 0.83 7.27 2.98
C GLY A 221 1.95 6.27 3.25
N ASP A 222 3.15 6.74 3.60
CA ASP A 222 4.23 5.90 4.11
C ASP A 222 3.83 5.31 5.48
N LEU A 223 4.24 4.06 5.72
CA LEU A 223 3.93 3.34 6.95
C LEU A 223 5.09 3.43 7.93
N VAL A 224 4.77 3.65 9.19
CA VAL A 224 5.73 3.56 10.29
C VAL A 224 5.57 2.19 10.92
N CYS A 225 6.62 1.37 10.93
CA CYS A 225 6.57 0.00 11.42
C CYS A 225 7.68 -0.28 12.42
N LEU A 226 7.44 -1.19 13.35
CA LEU A 226 8.46 -1.75 14.23
C LEU A 226 8.75 -3.18 13.80
N LEU A 227 10.00 -3.43 13.40
CA LEU A 227 10.45 -4.75 13.01
C LEU A 227 10.90 -5.56 14.23
N GLN A 228 10.69 -6.87 14.17
CA GLN A 228 11.12 -7.79 15.22
C GLN A 228 12.63 -7.71 15.41
N GLY A 229 13.07 -7.29 16.61
CA GLY A 229 14.48 -7.15 16.96
C GLY A 229 15.09 -5.77 16.66
N ALA A 230 14.37 -4.88 15.96
CA ALA A 230 14.78 -3.50 15.78
C ALA A 230 14.50 -2.67 17.04
N LYS A 231 15.40 -1.73 17.35
CA LYS A 231 15.24 -0.83 18.50
C LYS A 231 14.41 0.41 18.18
N LEU A 232 14.46 0.85 16.93
CA LEU A 232 13.79 2.04 16.43
C LEU A 232 12.86 1.66 15.28
N PRO A 233 11.75 2.40 15.09
CA PRO A 233 10.86 2.21 13.96
C PRO A 233 11.52 2.46 12.61
N THR A 234 10.98 1.83 11.58
CA THR A 234 11.36 1.99 10.17
C THR A 234 10.17 2.60 9.42
N ILE A 235 10.42 3.61 8.58
CA ILE A 235 9.41 4.17 7.67
C ILE A 235 9.56 3.51 6.30
N ILE A 236 8.47 2.95 5.81
CA ILE A 236 8.44 2.14 4.60
C ILE A 236 7.37 2.62 3.62
N ARG A 237 7.67 2.51 2.32
CA ARG A 237 6.76 2.81 1.23
C ARG A 237 6.44 1.54 0.45
N MET A 238 5.19 1.39 0.07
CA MET A 238 4.76 0.24 -0.72
C MET A 238 5.22 0.42 -2.18
N HIS A 239 5.87 -0.61 -2.74
CA HIS A 239 6.26 -0.64 -4.14
C HIS A 239 5.87 -1.99 -4.76
N ASN A 240 4.77 -1.99 -5.52
CA ASN A 240 4.15 -3.18 -6.11
C ASN A 240 3.84 -4.29 -5.07
N ASP A 241 4.72 -5.27 -4.85
CA ASP A 241 4.53 -6.38 -3.91
C ASP A 241 5.51 -6.40 -2.70
N TYR A 242 6.42 -5.42 -2.60
CA TYR A 242 7.38 -5.27 -1.51
C TYR A 242 7.32 -3.87 -0.88
N TRP A 243 8.11 -3.67 0.18
CA TRP A 243 8.19 -2.41 0.91
C TRP A 243 9.58 -1.80 0.77
N LYS A 244 9.68 -0.62 0.15
CA LYS A 244 10.92 0.17 0.10
C LYS A 244 11.16 0.79 1.48
N ILE A 245 12.37 0.70 1.99
CA ILE A 245 12.78 1.42 3.20
C ILE A 245 13.08 2.86 2.80
N ILE A 246 12.30 3.80 3.34
CA ILE A 246 12.53 5.25 3.20
C ILE A 246 13.41 5.73 4.34
N VAL A 247 13.07 5.31 5.57
CA VAL A 247 13.84 5.63 6.77
C VAL A 247 14.13 4.36 7.54
N ILE A 248 15.41 3.98 7.65
CA ILE A 248 15.78 2.73 8.31
C ILE A 248 15.59 2.78 9.83
N SER A 249 15.78 3.96 10.42
CA SER A 249 15.83 4.17 11.88
C SER A 249 15.28 5.54 12.25
N ALA A 250 13.96 5.64 12.42
CA ALA A 250 13.26 6.86 12.80
C ALA A 250 13.28 7.08 14.33
N GLU A 251 13.59 8.30 14.77
CA GLU A 251 13.47 8.64 16.19
C GLU A 251 12.01 8.78 16.61
N THR A 252 11.70 8.27 17.80
CA THR A 252 10.36 8.36 18.38
C THR A 252 10.17 9.68 19.15
N PRO A 253 9.00 10.33 19.08
CA PRO A 253 8.68 11.52 19.87
C PRO A 253 8.95 11.37 21.37
N GLU A 254 9.34 12.44 22.05
CA GLU A 254 9.65 12.47 23.50
C GLU A 254 8.52 11.89 24.38
N ARG A 255 7.25 12.05 23.98
CA ARG A 255 6.10 11.46 24.72
C ARG A 255 6.10 9.93 24.73
N LEU A 256 6.66 9.29 23.70
CA LEU A 256 6.91 7.85 23.70
C LEU A 256 8.22 7.50 24.44
N GLN A 257 9.09 8.48 24.67
CA GLN A 257 10.32 8.34 25.45
C GLN A 257 10.12 8.48 26.97
N VAL A 258 9.01 9.04 27.47
CA VAL A 258 8.75 9.17 28.93
C VAL A 258 8.53 7.80 29.63
N GLY A 259 8.37 6.71 28.88
CA GLY A 259 8.47 5.33 29.38
C GLY A 259 9.89 4.73 29.34
N MET A 260 10.89 5.48 28.88
CA MET A 260 12.22 5.00 28.47
C MET A 260 13.34 5.54 29.38
N SER A 261 13.18 5.45 30.71
CA SER A 261 14.27 5.70 31.66
C SER A 261 15.13 4.44 31.86
N ASP A 262 16.45 4.65 32.01
CA ASP A 262 17.62 3.76 31.97
C ASP A 262 17.62 2.36 32.66
N ASP A 263 16.51 1.84 33.17
CA ASP A 263 16.44 0.45 33.66
C ASP A 263 15.63 -0.42 32.69
N GLN A 264 16.36 -1.25 31.93
CA GLN A 264 15.88 -2.45 31.23
C GLN A 264 14.53 -2.33 30.48
N SER A 265 14.66 -2.14 29.16
CA SER A 265 13.91 -2.93 28.17
C SER A 265 12.38 -2.85 28.17
N GLU A 266 11.72 -1.69 28.19
CA GLU A 266 10.27 -1.64 27.86
C GLU A 266 9.91 -0.43 26.99
N LEU A 267 10.01 -0.60 25.65
CA LEU A 267 8.87 -0.19 24.79
C LEU A 267 7.62 -0.64 25.55
N PRO A 268 6.57 0.20 25.72
CA PRO A 268 5.41 -0.20 26.50
C PRO A 268 5.04 -1.60 26.05
N ARG A 269 4.88 -2.54 27.00
CA ARG A 269 4.42 -3.91 26.74
C ARG A 269 3.02 -3.89 26.13
N LEU A 270 2.83 -3.29 24.95
CA LEU A 270 2.28 -4.03 23.84
C LEU A 270 2.98 -5.38 23.91
N GLN A 271 2.25 -6.42 24.30
CA GLN A 271 2.55 -7.75 23.79
C GLN A 271 2.64 -7.54 22.27
N THR A 272 3.83 -7.24 21.77
CA THR A 272 4.05 -6.87 20.37
C THR A 272 4.02 -8.20 19.66
N VAL A 273 2.80 -8.67 19.46
CA VAL A 273 2.51 -9.62 18.41
C VAL A 273 3.02 -8.92 17.16
N PHE A 274 3.92 -9.58 16.45
CA PHE A 274 4.37 -9.15 15.13
C PHE A 274 3.54 -9.95 14.13
N PRO A 275 2.32 -9.48 13.77
CA PRO A 275 1.37 -10.26 13.00
C PRO A 275 1.78 -10.37 11.53
N TYR A 276 2.60 -9.45 11.04
CA TYR A 276 2.92 -9.33 9.62
C TYR A 276 4.33 -9.81 9.30
N ASP A 277 4.46 -10.46 8.15
CA ASP A 277 5.74 -10.77 7.53
C ASP A 277 6.04 -9.71 6.45
N PHE A 278 7.11 -8.95 6.65
CA PHE A 278 7.58 -7.92 5.73
C PHE A 278 8.69 -8.44 4.81
N LEU A 279 8.60 -8.08 3.53
CA LEU A 279 9.72 -8.07 2.60
C LEU A 279 10.13 -6.62 2.36
N LEU A 280 11.25 -6.22 2.94
CA LEU A 280 11.77 -4.87 2.81
C LEU A 280 12.93 -4.84 1.82
N VAL A 281 13.00 -3.78 1.02
CA VAL A 281 14.10 -3.50 0.10
C VAL A 281 14.65 -2.13 0.44
N TRP A 282 15.94 -2.07 0.71
CA TRP A 282 16.67 -0.82 0.89
C TRP A 282 17.72 -0.72 -0.20
N ASP A 283 17.51 0.21 -1.12
CA ASP A 283 18.35 0.42 -2.29
C ASP A 283 18.86 1.84 -2.27
N TRP A 284 20.18 2.00 -2.15
CA TRP A 284 20.80 3.32 -2.07
C TRP A 284 20.99 3.99 -3.43
N ASP A 285 20.93 3.22 -4.52
CA ASP A 285 21.27 3.68 -5.86
C ASP A 285 20.02 3.86 -6.76
N LEU A 286 18.84 3.39 -6.33
CA LEU A 286 17.56 3.51 -7.06
C LEU A 286 16.98 4.94 -7.15
N CYS A 287 17.57 5.94 -6.51
CA CYS A 287 17.06 7.31 -6.62
C CYS A 287 17.73 8.06 -7.78
N LEU A 288 16.98 8.33 -8.87
CA LEU A 288 16.74 9.71 -9.33
C LEU A 288 15.88 9.91 -10.60
N ASP A 289 15.42 8.87 -11.31
CA ASP A 289 14.54 9.11 -12.47
C ASP A 289 13.65 7.90 -12.80
N GLU A 290 12.52 7.78 -12.08
CA GLU A 290 11.48 6.76 -12.33
C GLU A 290 10.88 6.84 -13.75
N SER A 291 11.08 7.97 -14.45
CA SER A 291 10.51 8.20 -15.79
C SER A 291 11.22 7.42 -16.92
N GLN A 292 12.43 6.90 -16.68
CA GLN A 292 13.27 6.30 -17.74
C GLN A 292 13.42 4.78 -17.70
N ARG A 293 12.88 4.06 -16.70
CA ARG A 293 13.22 2.63 -16.55
C ARG A 293 12.04 1.73 -16.20
N GLY A 294 11.44 1.16 -17.24
CA GLY A 294 10.27 0.27 -17.13
C GLY A 294 10.54 -1.18 -16.69
N ASN A 295 11.79 -1.66 -16.61
CA ASN A 295 12.11 -3.09 -16.36
C ASN A 295 12.80 -3.40 -15.01
N GLU A 296 13.02 -2.41 -14.14
CA GLU A 296 13.82 -2.61 -12.91
C GLU A 296 13.16 -3.50 -11.85
N TYR A 297 11.82 -3.55 -11.84
CA TYR A 297 11.09 -4.41 -10.91
C TYR A 297 11.36 -5.89 -11.18
N GLU A 298 11.23 -6.35 -12.43
CA GLU A 298 11.47 -7.76 -12.77
C GLU A 298 12.94 -8.13 -12.60
N ASP A 299 13.86 -7.20 -12.86
CA ASP A 299 15.28 -7.39 -12.57
C ASP A 299 15.48 -7.57 -11.05
N LEU A 300 14.96 -6.67 -10.21
CA LEU A 300 15.00 -6.75 -8.75
C LEU A 300 14.41 -8.07 -8.23
N MET A 301 13.22 -8.44 -8.72
CA MET A 301 12.56 -9.69 -8.35
C MET A 301 13.32 -10.93 -8.85
N GLY A 302 14.02 -10.82 -9.98
CA GLY A 302 14.94 -11.83 -10.49
C GLY A 302 16.14 -12.05 -9.56
N TYR A 303 16.70 -11.00 -8.95
CA TYR A 303 17.77 -11.14 -7.94
C TYR A 303 17.27 -11.75 -6.62
N LEU A 304 16.01 -11.47 -6.27
CA LEU A 304 15.34 -11.99 -5.08
C LEU A 304 14.99 -13.48 -5.18
N ALA A 305 14.86 -14.01 -6.40
CA ALA A 305 14.66 -15.43 -6.62
C ALA A 305 15.95 -16.19 -6.27
N PRO A 306 15.86 -17.34 -5.56
CA PRO A 306 17.02 -18.19 -5.34
C PRO A 306 17.68 -18.50 -6.69
N LYS A 307 19.03 -18.53 -6.75
CA LYS A 307 19.88 -18.75 -7.96
C LYS A 307 19.63 -20.08 -8.74
N ALA A 308 18.49 -20.74 -8.54
CA ALA A 308 18.01 -21.83 -9.36
C ALA A 308 17.13 -21.29 -10.49
N PRO A 309 17.18 -21.87 -11.71
CA PRO A 309 16.21 -21.56 -12.75
C PRO A 309 14.87 -22.18 -12.34
N GLN A 310 14.10 -21.50 -11.49
CA GLN A 310 12.77 -21.94 -11.08
C GLN A 310 11.72 -21.17 -11.87
N ALA A 311 11.71 -21.36 -13.19
CA ALA A 311 10.48 -21.20 -13.95
C ALA A 311 9.51 -22.28 -13.46
N GLY A 312 8.50 -21.90 -12.69
CA GLY A 312 7.58 -22.87 -12.09
C GLY A 312 6.77 -22.33 -10.91
N LEU A 313 5.80 -23.14 -10.50
CA LEU A 313 4.79 -22.92 -9.46
C LEU A 313 5.32 -22.23 -8.19
N GLN A 314 6.52 -22.58 -7.74
CA GLN A 314 7.13 -22.01 -6.54
C GLN A 314 7.32 -20.48 -6.61
N THR A 315 7.72 -19.96 -7.78
CA THR A 315 7.90 -18.52 -8.00
C THR A 315 6.57 -17.78 -7.96
N ASP A 316 5.52 -18.39 -8.52
CA ASP A 316 4.17 -17.81 -8.50
C ASP A 316 3.55 -17.87 -7.10
N CYS A 317 3.76 -18.94 -6.34
CA CYS A 317 3.37 -19.01 -4.92
C CYS A 317 4.06 -17.93 -4.07
N GLN A 318 5.35 -17.66 -4.31
CA GLN A 318 6.04 -16.56 -3.63
C GLN A 318 5.45 -15.19 -4.01
N LYS A 319 5.13 -14.98 -5.29
CA LYS A 319 4.44 -13.76 -5.75
C LYS A 319 3.09 -13.59 -5.04
N ILE A 320 2.28 -14.64 -4.97
CA ILE A 320 0.99 -14.62 -4.26
C ILE A 320 1.20 -14.25 -2.79
N THR A 321 2.15 -14.88 -2.10
CA THR A 321 2.45 -14.59 -0.69
C THR A 321 2.79 -13.11 -0.48
N ARG A 322 3.63 -12.52 -1.34
CA ARG A 322 4.03 -11.11 -1.25
C ARG A 322 2.86 -10.17 -1.49
N PHE A 323 2.10 -10.39 -2.56
CA PHE A 323 0.90 -9.60 -2.85
C PHE A 323 -0.13 -9.70 -1.72
N TRP A 324 -0.37 -10.91 -1.21
CA TRP A 324 -1.32 -11.16 -0.13
C TRP A 324 -0.91 -10.43 1.15
N ASN A 325 0.32 -10.64 1.62
CA ASN A 325 0.83 -10.01 2.84
C ASN A 325 0.80 -8.47 2.73
N SER A 326 1.28 -7.91 1.62
CA SER A 326 1.27 -6.47 1.40
C SER A 326 -0.16 -5.90 1.31
N GLY A 327 -1.09 -6.66 0.73
CA GLY A 327 -2.51 -6.31 0.67
C GLY A 327 -3.19 -6.31 2.04
N VAL A 328 -2.94 -7.33 2.87
CA VAL A 328 -3.46 -7.43 4.25
C VAL A 328 -2.94 -6.27 5.10
N ILE A 329 -1.62 -6.03 5.09
CA ILE A 329 -0.99 -4.92 5.84
C ILE A 329 -1.61 -3.58 5.44
N ARG A 330 -1.86 -3.37 4.14
CA ARG A 330 -2.50 -2.14 3.67
C ARG A 330 -3.95 -2.05 4.10
N ARG A 331 -4.72 -3.14 4.03
CA ARG A 331 -6.14 -3.13 4.41
C ARG A 331 -6.33 -2.76 5.88
N ASP A 332 -5.51 -3.31 6.76
CA ASP A 332 -5.58 -3.04 8.21
C ASP A 332 -5.28 -1.56 8.56
N VAL A 333 -4.57 -0.85 7.66
CA VAL A 333 -4.25 0.57 7.82
C VAL A 333 -5.20 1.48 7.02
N GLU A 334 -5.50 1.13 5.77
CA GLU A 334 -6.31 1.91 4.83
C GLU A 334 -6.99 0.95 3.82
N VAL A 335 -8.24 0.57 4.13
CA VAL A 335 -9.03 -0.45 3.41
C VAL A 335 -8.97 -0.28 1.88
N SER A 336 -9.13 0.95 1.37
CA SER A 336 -9.23 1.23 -0.08
C SER A 336 -7.97 0.96 -0.90
N LYS A 337 -6.79 0.82 -0.27
CA LYS A 337 -5.52 0.61 -0.99
C LYS A 337 -5.02 -0.83 -0.94
N GLY A 338 -5.52 -1.66 -0.02
CA GLY A 338 -5.12 -3.06 0.10
C GLY A 338 -5.67 -3.96 -1.01
N GLU A 339 -6.85 -3.63 -1.53
CA GLU A 339 -7.61 -4.49 -2.45
C GLU A 339 -6.86 -4.84 -3.74
N LYS A 340 -6.18 -3.86 -4.36
CA LYS A 340 -5.46 -4.06 -5.62
C LYS A 340 -4.42 -5.17 -5.52
N ASN A 341 -3.71 -5.25 -4.40
CA ASN A 341 -2.70 -6.27 -4.20
C ASN A 341 -3.32 -7.62 -3.89
N LEU A 342 -4.40 -7.66 -3.11
CA LEU A 342 -5.13 -8.90 -2.86
C LEU A 342 -5.73 -9.45 -4.17
N GLN A 343 -6.30 -8.60 -5.02
CA GLN A 343 -6.78 -8.95 -6.36
C GLN A 343 -5.66 -9.54 -7.23
N LYS A 344 -4.49 -8.90 -7.30
CA LYS A 344 -3.33 -9.46 -8.03
C LYS A 344 -2.91 -10.83 -7.51
N ALA A 345 -2.97 -11.06 -6.20
CA ALA A 345 -2.71 -12.39 -5.63
C ALA A 345 -3.74 -13.43 -6.11
N ILE A 346 -5.03 -13.07 -6.16
CA ILE A 346 -6.09 -13.96 -6.68
C ILE A 346 -5.90 -14.24 -8.17
N GLU A 347 -5.55 -13.23 -8.97
CA GLU A 347 -5.30 -13.39 -10.42
C GLU A 347 -4.12 -14.35 -10.69
N VAL A 348 -3.02 -14.23 -9.94
CA VAL A 348 -1.89 -15.15 -10.05
C VAL A 348 -2.30 -16.57 -9.63
N LEU A 349 -3.11 -16.71 -8.57
CA LEU A 349 -3.62 -18.02 -8.15
C LEU A 349 -4.54 -18.65 -9.20
N GLU A 350 -5.44 -17.87 -9.80
CA GLU A 350 -6.30 -18.32 -10.90
C GLU A 350 -5.47 -18.80 -12.10
N HIS A 351 -4.43 -18.06 -12.48
CA HIS A 351 -3.52 -18.47 -13.55
C HIS A 351 -2.82 -19.80 -13.25
N ILE A 352 -2.40 -20.03 -12.01
CA ILE A 352 -1.81 -21.31 -11.60
C ILE A 352 -2.85 -22.44 -11.75
N LEU A 353 -4.06 -22.24 -11.23
CA LEU A 353 -5.12 -23.25 -11.22
C LEU A 353 -5.65 -23.55 -12.63
N GLY A 354 -5.74 -22.54 -13.50
CA GLY A 354 -6.20 -22.69 -14.89
C GLY A 354 -5.21 -23.41 -15.80
N ASN A 355 -3.91 -23.36 -15.49
CA ASN A 355 -2.87 -24.09 -16.24
C ASN A 355 -2.63 -25.51 -15.73
N THR A 356 -3.21 -25.90 -14.59
CA THR A 356 -3.09 -27.24 -14.03
C THR A 356 -4.32 -28.08 -14.36
N ASP A 357 -4.37 -28.65 -15.57
CA ASP A 357 -5.45 -29.54 -16.07
C ASP A 357 -5.70 -30.82 -15.23
N SER A 358 -5.06 -31.01 -14.08
CA SER A 358 -5.14 -32.25 -13.30
C SER A 358 -4.72 -32.13 -11.82
N LEU A 359 -4.97 -31.00 -11.15
CA LEU A 359 -4.95 -31.04 -9.68
C LEU A 359 -6.30 -31.60 -9.19
N PRO A 360 -6.32 -32.75 -8.50
CA PRO A 360 -7.54 -33.22 -7.86
C PRO A 360 -7.87 -32.25 -6.72
N LEU A 361 -8.65 -31.22 -7.02
CA LEU A 361 -9.17 -30.26 -6.04
C LEU A 361 -9.91 -30.96 -4.89
N ALA A 362 -10.42 -32.17 -5.15
CA ALA A 362 -11.01 -33.07 -4.16
C ALA A 362 -10.04 -33.63 -3.09
N GLY A 363 -8.72 -33.46 -3.27
CA GLY A 363 -7.67 -34.04 -2.41
C GLY A 363 -7.17 -33.16 -1.27
N LEU A 364 -7.53 -31.87 -1.23
CA LEU A 364 -7.14 -30.97 -0.14
C LEU A 364 -7.86 -31.30 1.19
N GLY A 365 -8.83 -32.22 1.17
CA GLY A 365 -9.68 -32.58 2.31
C GLY A 365 -9.37 -33.91 3.01
N ARG A 366 -8.80 -34.95 2.37
CA ARG A 366 -8.67 -36.29 2.99
C ARG A 366 -7.58 -37.13 2.33
N ASP A 367 -6.32 -36.94 2.73
CA ASP A 367 -5.31 -38.00 2.94
C ASP A 367 -3.90 -37.38 2.96
N HIS A 368 -3.27 -37.39 4.13
CA HIS A 368 -1.98 -36.75 4.38
C HIS A 368 -0.76 -37.55 3.89
N ARG A 369 -0.96 -38.55 3.02
CA ARG A 369 0.10 -39.49 2.61
C ARG A 369 0.41 -39.31 1.13
N MET A 370 1.41 -38.46 0.87
CA MET A 370 2.09 -38.15 -0.41
C MET A 370 1.55 -36.95 -1.20
N MET A 371 1.81 -35.73 -0.71
CA MET A 371 1.84 -34.53 -1.56
C MET A 371 3.26 -34.32 -2.09
N GLY A 372 3.41 -34.10 -3.40
CA GLY A 372 4.64 -33.53 -3.98
C GLY A 372 4.92 -32.12 -3.43
N ASP A 373 6.14 -31.61 -3.60
CA ASP A 373 6.54 -30.32 -3.01
C ASP A 373 5.72 -29.14 -3.56
N ASP A 374 5.33 -29.19 -4.83
CA ASP A 374 4.44 -28.25 -5.50
C ASP A 374 3.05 -28.14 -4.83
N MET A 375 2.47 -29.29 -4.47
CA MET A 375 1.15 -29.32 -3.83
C MET A 375 1.19 -28.83 -2.39
N LYS A 376 2.30 -29.06 -1.68
CA LYS A 376 2.51 -28.49 -0.34
C LYS A 376 2.59 -26.96 -0.38
N GLU A 377 3.23 -26.42 -1.40
CA GLU A 377 3.35 -24.96 -1.54
C GLU A 377 1.99 -24.32 -1.86
N LEU A 378 1.20 -24.93 -2.75
CA LEU A 378 -0.19 -24.52 -2.97
C LEU A 378 -1.05 -24.61 -1.71
N GLN A 379 -0.94 -25.69 -0.93
CA GLN A 379 -1.65 -25.80 0.34
C GLN A 379 -1.25 -24.68 1.31
N ARG A 380 0.03 -24.28 1.36
CA ARG A 380 0.47 -23.15 2.19
C ARG A 380 -0.16 -21.83 1.76
N ILE A 381 -0.31 -21.60 0.46
CA ILE A 381 -1.01 -20.41 -0.06
C ILE A 381 -2.48 -20.42 0.34
N VAL A 382 -3.14 -21.57 0.20
CA VAL A 382 -4.53 -21.74 0.62
C VAL A 382 -4.67 -21.47 2.13
N ASP A 383 -3.80 -22.06 2.95
CA ASP A 383 -3.81 -21.84 4.42
C ASP A 383 -3.52 -20.38 4.80
N LEU A 384 -2.63 -19.70 4.07
CA LEU A 384 -2.34 -18.27 4.22
C LEU A 384 -3.59 -17.43 3.98
N ILE A 385 -4.29 -17.71 2.88
CA ILE A 385 -5.53 -17.04 2.47
C ILE A 385 -6.66 -17.28 3.50
N PHE A 386 -6.70 -18.48 4.11
CA PHE A 386 -7.66 -18.80 5.17
C PHE A 386 -7.37 -18.14 6.52
N LYS A 387 -6.11 -17.82 6.82
CA LYS A 387 -5.69 -17.30 8.13
C LYS A 387 -5.96 -15.81 8.32
N SER A 388 -6.00 -15.01 7.25
CA SER A 388 -6.40 -13.60 7.35
C SER A 388 -7.82 -13.52 7.89
N GLU A 389 -8.00 -12.83 9.02
CA GLU A 389 -9.20 -12.87 9.88
C GLU A 389 -10.48 -13.06 9.05
N GLY A 390 -11.02 -14.27 9.15
CA GLY A 390 -12.37 -14.65 8.75
C GLY A 390 -12.60 -15.41 7.45
N GLY A 391 -11.63 -15.54 6.55
CA GLY A 391 -11.85 -16.25 5.28
C GLY A 391 -12.91 -15.60 4.38
N TRP A 392 -13.27 -14.34 4.66
CA TRP A 392 -14.33 -13.59 4.01
C TRP A 392 -13.86 -12.88 2.73
N THR A 393 -12.69 -12.27 2.83
CA THR A 393 -11.97 -11.57 1.76
C THR A 393 -11.73 -12.40 0.49
N PRO A 394 -11.30 -13.67 0.55
CA PRO A 394 -10.86 -14.37 -0.65
C PRO A 394 -12.01 -14.71 -1.61
N LEU A 395 -13.18 -15.11 -1.10
CA LEU A 395 -14.32 -15.47 -1.94
C LEU A 395 -14.97 -14.22 -2.54
N CYS A 396 -15.07 -13.12 -1.78
CA CYS A 396 -15.50 -11.83 -2.33
C CYS A 396 -14.53 -11.33 -3.42
N LEU A 397 -13.21 -11.43 -3.22
CA LEU A 397 -12.23 -11.05 -4.24
C LEU A 397 -12.30 -11.95 -5.48
N ALA A 398 -12.49 -13.25 -5.31
CA ALA A 398 -12.73 -14.16 -6.45
C ALA A 398 -14.00 -13.75 -7.22
N ALA A 399 -15.07 -13.39 -6.50
CA ALA A 399 -16.30 -12.87 -7.08
C ALA A 399 -16.15 -11.52 -7.77
N VAL A 400 -15.28 -10.62 -7.28
CA VAL A 400 -14.98 -9.34 -7.94
C VAL A 400 -14.16 -9.54 -9.22
N THR A 401 -13.15 -10.42 -9.15
CA THR A 401 -12.18 -10.65 -10.24
C THR A 401 -12.69 -11.59 -11.32
N GLY A 402 -13.73 -12.39 -11.06
CA GLY A 402 -14.19 -13.43 -11.99
C GLY A 402 -13.35 -14.71 -11.92
N SER A 403 -12.57 -14.91 -10.86
CA SER A 403 -11.67 -16.06 -10.68
C SER A 403 -12.43 -17.32 -10.24
N GLU A 404 -12.96 -18.06 -11.21
CA GLU A 404 -13.79 -19.24 -10.95
C GLU A 404 -13.02 -20.39 -10.30
N ALA A 405 -11.80 -20.69 -10.73
CA ALA A 405 -11.06 -21.81 -10.18
C ALA A 405 -10.75 -21.56 -8.70
N VAL A 406 -10.42 -20.31 -8.34
CA VAL A 406 -10.28 -19.88 -6.95
C VAL A 406 -11.60 -19.98 -6.18
N ALA A 407 -12.71 -19.47 -6.73
CA ALA A 407 -14.02 -19.56 -6.06
C ALA A 407 -14.42 -21.02 -5.79
N ARG A 408 -14.20 -21.92 -6.76
CA ARG A 408 -14.44 -23.36 -6.63
C ARG A 408 -13.57 -23.99 -5.55
N LEU A 409 -12.26 -23.73 -5.60
CA LEU A 409 -11.30 -24.20 -4.60
C LEU A 409 -11.73 -23.82 -3.17
N LEU A 410 -12.15 -22.57 -2.98
CA LEU A 410 -12.58 -22.05 -1.67
C LEU A 410 -13.86 -22.75 -1.17
N LEU A 411 -14.88 -22.90 -2.03
CA LEU A 411 -16.15 -23.53 -1.67
C LEU A 411 -15.99 -25.04 -1.40
N ASP A 412 -15.18 -25.73 -2.21
CA ASP A 412 -14.93 -27.18 -2.07
C ASP A 412 -14.26 -27.56 -0.74
N THR A 413 -13.58 -26.61 -0.08
CA THR A 413 -12.99 -26.84 1.25
C THR A 413 -14.04 -27.04 2.35
N GLY A 414 -15.27 -26.56 2.15
CA GLY A 414 -16.34 -26.55 3.15
C GLY A 414 -16.06 -25.69 4.39
N LYS A 415 -15.00 -24.87 4.36
CA LYS A 415 -14.60 -23.97 5.46
C LYS A 415 -15.09 -22.53 5.29
N VAL A 416 -15.51 -22.16 4.08
CA VAL A 416 -15.97 -20.81 3.74
C VAL A 416 -17.49 -20.75 3.80
N ASP A 417 -18.03 -19.77 4.52
CA ASP A 417 -19.45 -19.42 4.42
C ASP A 417 -19.68 -18.66 3.12
N PRO A 418 -20.49 -19.15 2.16
CA PRO A 418 -20.74 -18.46 0.90
C PRO A 418 -21.54 -17.15 1.04
N ASN A 419 -22.22 -16.94 2.18
CA ASN A 419 -23.00 -15.71 2.46
C ASN A 419 -22.23 -14.67 3.25
N VAL A 420 -20.94 -14.91 3.44
CA VAL A 420 -20.06 -13.97 4.09
C VAL A 420 -20.19 -12.57 3.53
N GLN A 421 -20.04 -11.57 4.40
CA GLN A 421 -20.01 -10.16 4.05
C GLN A 421 -18.59 -9.59 4.20
N ASP A 422 -18.20 -8.69 3.29
CA ASP A 422 -16.94 -7.93 3.39
C ASP A 422 -17.07 -6.71 4.34
N ASP A 423 -16.06 -5.83 4.37
CA ASP A 423 -16.06 -4.64 5.24
C ASP A 423 -17.14 -3.60 4.87
N TRP A 424 -17.71 -3.71 3.66
CA TRP A 424 -18.86 -2.92 3.20
C TRP A 424 -20.18 -3.66 3.36
N GLU A 425 -20.13 -4.78 4.07
CA GLU A 425 -21.19 -5.72 4.31
C GLU A 425 -21.68 -6.39 2.99
N GLU A 426 -20.87 -6.44 1.93
CA GLU A 426 -21.26 -6.97 0.61
C GLU A 426 -20.97 -8.47 0.51
N THR A 427 -21.89 -9.24 -0.09
CA THR A 427 -21.71 -10.70 -0.27
C THR A 427 -21.01 -11.06 -1.58
N PRO A 428 -20.35 -12.23 -1.68
CA PRO A 428 -19.77 -12.70 -2.93
C PRO A 428 -20.80 -12.77 -4.07
N LEU A 429 -22.04 -13.18 -3.76
CA LEU A 429 -23.10 -13.27 -4.76
C LEU A 429 -23.51 -11.89 -5.28
N LEU A 430 -23.59 -10.89 -4.38
CA LEU A 430 -23.86 -9.51 -4.76
C LEU A 430 -22.76 -8.98 -5.69
N LYS A 431 -21.49 -9.14 -5.32
CA LYS A 431 -20.34 -8.71 -6.14
C LYS A 431 -20.28 -9.40 -7.50
N ALA A 432 -20.44 -10.73 -7.54
CA ALA A 432 -20.45 -11.48 -8.79
C ALA A 432 -21.62 -11.07 -9.70
N SER A 433 -22.77 -10.73 -9.11
CA SER A 433 -23.95 -10.26 -9.85
C SER A 433 -23.78 -8.84 -10.37
N GLU A 434 -23.16 -7.94 -9.61
CA GLU A 434 -22.80 -6.58 -10.03
C GLU A 434 -21.81 -6.62 -11.21
N MET A 435 -20.77 -7.47 -11.11
CA MET A 435 -19.69 -7.56 -12.10
C MET A 435 -20.03 -8.42 -13.33
N GLY A 436 -21.14 -9.17 -13.33
CA GLY A 436 -21.55 -9.98 -14.49
C GLY A 436 -20.88 -11.35 -14.59
N HIS A 437 -20.31 -11.87 -13.50
CA HIS A 437 -19.56 -13.13 -13.51
C HIS A 437 -20.48 -14.36 -13.40
N GLU A 438 -21.15 -14.70 -14.51
CA GLU A 438 -22.16 -15.77 -14.59
C GLU A 438 -21.72 -17.11 -14.00
N ARG A 439 -20.47 -17.54 -14.27
CA ARG A 439 -19.96 -18.84 -13.81
C ARG A 439 -19.79 -18.88 -12.29
N ILE A 440 -19.42 -17.76 -11.67
CA ILE A 440 -19.34 -17.63 -10.21
C ILE A 440 -20.74 -17.59 -9.59
N VAL A 441 -21.67 -16.82 -10.17
CA VAL A 441 -23.07 -16.80 -9.71
C VAL A 441 -23.65 -18.22 -9.73
N LYS A 442 -23.48 -18.96 -10.82
CA LYS A 442 -23.94 -20.34 -10.93
C LYS A 442 -23.33 -21.25 -9.87
N LEU A 443 -22.03 -21.10 -9.59
CA LEU A 443 -21.33 -21.87 -8.58
C LEU A 443 -21.86 -21.56 -7.17
N LEU A 444 -22.00 -20.28 -6.81
CA LEU A 444 -22.54 -19.84 -5.52
C LEU A 444 -23.97 -20.34 -5.32
N LEU A 445 -24.84 -20.18 -6.33
CA LEU A 445 -26.24 -20.64 -6.29
C LEU A 445 -26.38 -22.16 -6.19
N SER A 446 -25.35 -22.93 -6.57
CA SER A 446 -25.33 -24.39 -6.40
C SER A 446 -24.94 -24.84 -4.98
N THR A 447 -24.53 -23.91 -4.11
CA THR A 447 -24.19 -24.21 -2.72
C THR A 447 -25.44 -24.23 -1.85
N GLU A 448 -25.64 -25.27 -1.05
CA GLU A 448 -26.91 -25.49 -0.32
C GLU A 448 -27.28 -24.36 0.66
N THR A 449 -26.28 -23.71 1.26
CA THR A 449 -26.48 -22.68 2.29
C THR A 449 -26.64 -21.27 1.74
N ILE A 450 -26.50 -21.05 0.44
CA ILE A 450 -26.55 -19.70 -0.16
C ILE A 450 -27.92 -19.04 0.04
N ASP A 451 -27.90 -17.77 0.43
CA ASP A 451 -29.04 -16.86 0.44
C ASP A 451 -29.00 -15.97 -0.82
N PRO A 452 -29.83 -16.25 -1.84
CA PRO A 452 -29.82 -15.50 -3.09
C PRO A 452 -30.40 -14.09 -2.96
N ASP A 453 -31.04 -13.76 -1.84
CA ASP A 453 -31.62 -12.44 -1.56
C ASP A 453 -30.88 -11.70 -0.43
N ALA A 454 -29.66 -12.13 -0.09
CA ALA A 454 -28.87 -11.55 0.99
C ALA A 454 -28.69 -10.03 0.82
N ARG A 455 -29.03 -9.28 1.88
CA ARG A 455 -29.03 -7.81 1.92
C ARG A 455 -28.03 -7.36 2.96
N GLY A 456 -26.77 -7.42 2.56
CA GLY A 456 -25.70 -7.18 3.51
C GLY A 456 -25.36 -5.71 3.65
N ASP A 457 -25.43 -4.91 2.58
CA ASP A 457 -24.86 -3.56 2.61
C ASP A 457 -25.76 -2.45 3.17
N LYS A 458 -25.11 -1.34 3.53
CA LYS A 458 -25.76 -0.07 3.93
C LYS A 458 -26.75 0.50 2.92
N TYR A 459 -26.70 0.06 1.66
CA TYR A 459 -27.60 0.47 0.59
C TYR A 459 -28.77 -0.50 0.37
N ARG A 460 -28.83 -1.59 1.15
CA ARG A 460 -29.81 -2.67 1.05
C ARG A 460 -29.94 -3.20 -0.37
N ARG A 461 -28.83 -3.26 -1.12
CA ARG A 461 -28.83 -3.80 -2.49
C ARG A 461 -29.05 -5.30 -2.46
N THR A 462 -29.64 -5.83 -3.54
CA THR A 462 -29.79 -7.28 -3.76
C THR A 462 -28.99 -7.70 -5.00
N PRO A 463 -28.55 -8.97 -5.07
CA PRO A 463 -27.93 -9.52 -6.28
C PRO A 463 -28.79 -9.31 -7.54
N LEU A 464 -30.11 -9.45 -7.42
CA LEU A 464 -31.05 -9.25 -8.53
C LEU A 464 -31.10 -7.78 -8.99
N ALA A 465 -31.14 -6.83 -8.05
CA ALA A 465 -31.15 -5.41 -8.37
C ALA A 465 -29.86 -4.98 -9.08
N GLU A 466 -28.70 -5.42 -8.62
CA GLU A 466 -27.42 -5.07 -9.28
C GLU A 466 -27.24 -5.79 -10.63
N ALA A 467 -27.66 -7.05 -10.76
CA ALA A 467 -27.68 -7.71 -12.07
C ALA A 467 -28.61 -6.99 -13.05
N ALA A 468 -29.79 -6.55 -12.59
CA ALA A 468 -30.75 -5.84 -13.42
C ALA A 468 -30.28 -4.44 -13.82
N LYS A 469 -29.67 -3.71 -12.88
CA LYS A 469 -29.08 -2.38 -13.09
C LYS A 469 -27.96 -2.37 -14.11
N ASN A 470 -27.19 -3.46 -14.21
CA ASN A 470 -26.06 -3.59 -15.14
C ASN A 470 -26.40 -4.42 -16.40
N GLY A 471 -27.64 -4.89 -16.54
CA GLY A 471 -28.10 -5.57 -17.76
C GLY A 471 -27.68 -7.03 -17.89
N HIS A 472 -27.29 -7.69 -16.79
CA HIS A 472 -26.79 -9.08 -16.81
C HIS A 472 -27.92 -10.10 -16.89
N GLU A 473 -28.53 -10.24 -18.08
CA GLU A 473 -29.73 -11.06 -18.34
C GLU A 473 -29.61 -12.50 -17.81
N ALA A 474 -28.49 -13.19 -18.08
CA ALA A 474 -28.28 -14.57 -17.65
C ALA A 474 -28.29 -14.71 -16.12
N ILE A 475 -27.74 -13.72 -15.40
CA ILE A 475 -27.71 -13.69 -13.94
C ILE A 475 -29.10 -13.42 -13.38
N VAL A 476 -29.83 -12.45 -13.94
CA VAL A 476 -31.23 -12.17 -13.58
C VAL A 476 -32.06 -13.45 -13.72
N LYS A 477 -31.92 -14.16 -14.84
CA LYS A 477 -32.61 -15.44 -15.08
C LYS A 477 -32.23 -16.51 -14.06
N MET A 478 -30.94 -16.65 -13.74
CA MET A 478 -30.50 -17.61 -12.73
C MET A 478 -31.08 -17.30 -11.34
N LEU A 479 -31.07 -16.03 -10.93
CA LEU A 479 -31.58 -15.59 -9.64
C LEU A 479 -33.10 -15.80 -9.50
N ILE A 480 -33.89 -15.43 -10.51
CA ILE A 480 -35.35 -15.65 -10.51
C ILE A 480 -35.67 -17.15 -10.46
N ASN A 481 -34.96 -17.97 -11.23
CA ASN A 481 -35.18 -19.42 -11.26
C ASN A 481 -34.87 -20.14 -9.94
N THR A 482 -34.22 -19.47 -8.97
CA THR A 482 -34.06 -20.04 -7.62
C THR A 482 -35.40 -20.16 -6.88
N GLY A 483 -36.39 -19.34 -7.23
CA GLY A 483 -37.67 -19.23 -6.52
C GLY A 483 -37.57 -18.70 -5.09
N LYS A 484 -36.41 -18.19 -4.68
CA LYS A 484 -36.12 -17.71 -3.32
C LYS A 484 -35.92 -16.19 -3.24
N VAL A 485 -35.82 -15.51 -4.38
CA VAL A 485 -35.55 -14.07 -4.45
C VAL A 485 -36.86 -13.29 -4.48
N GLU A 486 -36.95 -12.24 -3.65
CA GLU A 486 -38.06 -11.30 -3.66
C GLU A 486 -37.85 -10.25 -4.77
N VAL A 487 -38.54 -10.43 -5.90
CA VAL A 487 -38.30 -9.70 -7.17
C VAL A 487 -38.64 -8.22 -7.12
N ASN A 488 -39.49 -7.80 -6.17
CA ASN A 488 -39.84 -6.39 -5.97
C ASN A 488 -39.07 -5.73 -4.81
N THR A 489 -38.04 -6.40 -4.29
CA THR A 489 -37.24 -5.84 -3.21
C THR A 489 -36.67 -4.49 -3.60
N THR A 490 -36.83 -3.52 -2.71
CA THR A 490 -36.32 -2.18 -2.90
C THR A 490 -34.98 -1.96 -2.19
N SER A 491 -34.08 -1.26 -2.87
CA SER A 491 -32.85 -0.72 -2.26
C SER A 491 -33.16 0.44 -1.31
N PHE A 492 -32.13 1.01 -0.66
CA PHE A 492 -32.24 2.21 0.16
C PHE A 492 -32.91 3.38 -0.57
N PHE A 493 -32.72 3.50 -1.89
CA PHE A 493 -33.33 4.53 -2.73
C PHE A 493 -34.76 4.20 -3.16
N ARG A 494 -35.37 3.15 -2.58
CA ARG A 494 -36.67 2.61 -2.94
C ARG A 494 -36.81 2.17 -4.40
N MET A 495 -35.70 1.81 -5.03
CA MET A 495 -35.65 1.33 -6.41
C MET A 495 -35.81 -0.19 -6.46
N THR A 496 -36.71 -0.69 -7.31
CA THR A 496 -36.85 -2.12 -7.61
C THR A 496 -35.87 -2.53 -8.73
N PRO A 497 -35.59 -3.84 -8.91
CA PRO A 497 -34.81 -4.33 -10.04
C PRO A 497 -35.37 -3.86 -11.40
N LEU A 498 -36.70 -3.84 -11.55
CA LEU A 498 -37.35 -3.35 -12.78
C LEU A 498 -37.08 -1.86 -13.01
N MET A 499 -37.17 -1.03 -11.96
CA MET A 499 -36.85 0.39 -12.06
C MET A 499 -35.39 0.63 -12.46
N HIS A 500 -34.46 -0.15 -11.91
CA HIS A 500 -33.04 -0.08 -12.30
C HIS A 500 -32.80 -0.49 -13.76
N ALA A 501 -33.41 -1.58 -14.21
CA ALA A 501 -33.31 -2.02 -15.61
C ALA A 501 -33.93 -1.00 -16.57
N ALA A 502 -35.07 -0.42 -16.20
CA ALA A 502 -35.76 0.60 -16.99
C ALA A 502 -35.00 1.93 -17.02
N GLU A 503 -34.38 2.36 -15.92
CA GLU A 503 -33.55 3.57 -15.88
C GLU A 503 -32.31 3.45 -16.77
N ASN A 504 -31.69 2.27 -16.82
CA ASN A 504 -30.42 2.04 -17.54
C ASN A 504 -30.61 1.49 -18.96
N GLY A 505 -31.84 1.28 -19.43
CA GLY A 505 -32.09 0.90 -20.83
C GLY A 505 -31.90 -0.58 -21.14
N HIS A 506 -32.06 -1.47 -20.16
CA HIS A 506 -31.84 -2.90 -20.34
C HIS A 506 -33.12 -3.65 -20.75
N THR A 507 -33.52 -3.52 -22.03
CA THR A 507 -34.76 -4.09 -22.59
C THR A 507 -34.95 -5.57 -22.26
N ALA A 508 -33.96 -6.42 -22.53
CA ALA A 508 -34.08 -7.87 -22.30
C ALA A 508 -34.31 -8.24 -20.82
N VAL A 509 -33.70 -7.49 -19.89
CA VAL A 509 -33.93 -7.64 -18.46
C VAL A 509 -35.34 -7.19 -18.08
N VAL A 510 -35.82 -6.08 -18.65
CA VAL A 510 -37.20 -5.61 -18.45
C VAL A 510 -38.20 -6.66 -18.93
N GLU A 511 -38.05 -7.21 -20.13
CA GLU A 511 -38.93 -8.27 -20.65
C GLU A 511 -38.94 -9.50 -19.73
N LEU A 512 -37.77 -9.92 -19.25
CA LEU A 512 -37.62 -11.05 -18.35
C LEU A 512 -38.31 -10.81 -17.00
N LEU A 513 -38.14 -9.62 -16.42
CA LEU A 513 -38.80 -9.23 -15.17
C LEU A 513 -40.32 -9.13 -15.36
N LEU A 514 -40.81 -8.50 -16.44
CA LEU A 514 -42.25 -8.40 -16.72
C LEU A 514 -42.91 -9.77 -17.02
N SER A 515 -42.12 -10.73 -17.50
CA SER A 515 -42.57 -12.12 -17.67
C SER A 515 -42.64 -12.91 -16.36
N THR A 516 -42.17 -12.34 -15.25
CA THR A 516 -42.19 -12.95 -13.91
C THR A 516 -43.47 -12.52 -13.17
N PRO A 517 -44.39 -13.45 -12.83
CA PRO A 517 -45.73 -13.11 -12.35
C PRO A 517 -45.79 -12.24 -11.10
N GLU A 518 -44.78 -12.34 -10.23
CA GLU A 518 -44.70 -11.63 -8.96
C GLU A 518 -44.32 -10.16 -9.14
N VAL A 519 -43.80 -9.74 -10.31
CA VAL A 519 -43.32 -8.38 -10.53
C VAL A 519 -44.47 -7.36 -10.51
N GLU A 520 -44.26 -6.26 -9.80
CA GLU A 520 -45.18 -5.12 -9.73
C GLU A 520 -44.70 -3.99 -10.68
N PRO A 521 -45.17 -3.95 -11.95
CA PRO A 521 -44.66 -3.00 -12.94
C PRO A 521 -44.99 -1.54 -12.62
N ASP A 522 -46.08 -1.33 -11.88
CA ASP A 522 -46.61 -0.02 -11.52
C ASP A 522 -46.12 0.47 -10.15
N PHE A 523 -45.17 -0.24 -9.52
CA PHE A 523 -44.60 0.19 -8.25
C PHE A 523 -43.94 1.57 -8.37
N GLY A 524 -44.37 2.50 -7.51
CA GLY A 524 -43.90 3.88 -7.50
C GLY A 524 -43.39 4.35 -6.13
N PHE A 525 -42.49 5.34 -6.14
CA PHE A 525 -42.18 6.14 -4.96
C PHE A 525 -42.44 7.62 -5.20
N HIS A 526 -42.87 8.33 -4.16
CA HIS A 526 -43.12 9.78 -4.18
C HIS A 526 -42.27 10.53 -3.14
N PRO A 527 -40.98 10.78 -3.39
CA PRO A 527 -40.30 11.84 -2.69
C PRO A 527 -40.77 13.17 -3.27
N GLU A 528 -41.34 14.03 -2.43
CA GLU A 528 -41.59 15.46 -2.75
C GLU A 528 -42.48 15.71 -3.99
N GLY A 529 -43.43 14.80 -4.26
CA GLY A 529 -44.45 14.97 -5.30
C GLY A 529 -44.07 14.53 -6.72
N THR A 530 -42.85 14.01 -6.94
CA THR A 530 -42.45 13.37 -8.21
C THR A 530 -42.62 11.86 -8.10
N GLU A 531 -43.40 11.26 -9.00
CA GLU A 531 -43.60 9.81 -9.07
C GLU A 531 -42.46 9.13 -9.86
N TYR A 532 -41.65 8.35 -9.15
CA TYR A 532 -40.65 7.48 -9.76
C TYR A 532 -41.25 6.10 -9.91
N THR A 533 -41.54 5.70 -11.14
CA THR A 533 -41.93 4.35 -11.58
C THR A 533 -40.93 3.86 -12.62
N ALA A 534 -40.93 2.57 -12.94
CA ALA A 534 -40.12 2.06 -14.05
C ALA A 534 -40.43 2.81 -15.36
N LEU A 535 -41.70 3.14 -15.59
CA LEU A 535 -42.14 3.90 -16.77
C LEU A 535 -41.60 5.32 -16.77
N SER A 536 -41.74 6.08 -15.68
CA SER A 536 -41.26 7.47 -15.64
C SER A 536 -39.73 7.56 -15.78
N LEU A 537 -39.00 6.58 -15.25
CA LEU A 537 -37.56 6.45 -15.41
C LEU A 537 -37.14 6.13 -16.86
N ALA A 538 -37.84 5.21 -17.53
CA ALA A 538 -37.61 4.90 -18.94
C ALA A 538 -37.88 6.11 -19.84
N VAL A 539 -38.99 6.83 -19.61
CA VAL A 539 -39.35 8.06 -20.34
C VAL A 539 -38.29 9.13 -20.14
N ARG A 540 -37.89 9.39 -18.88
CA ARG A 540 -36.89 10.42 -18.54
C ARG A 540 -35.55 10.19 -19.23
N ASN A 541 -35.15 8.93 -19.41
CA ASN A 541 -33.88 8.55 -20.01
C ASN A 541 -33.98 8.22 -21.52
N GLY A 542 -35.17 8.32 -22.13
CA GLY A 542 -35.36 8.14 -23.57
C GLY A 542 -35.36 6.69 -24.07
N HIS A 543 -35.69 5.72 -23.20
CA HIS A 543 -35.69 4.28 -23.55
C HIS A 543 -37.03 3.87 -24.17
N GLU A 544 -37.26 4.25 -25.42
CA GLU A 544 -38.55 4.10 -26.14
C GLU A 544 -39.10 2.67 -26.13
N GLU A 545 -38.26 1.67 -26.40
CA GLU A 545 -38.68 0.25 -26.42
C GLU A 545 -39.18 -0.22 -25.06
N ILE A 546 -38.52 0.20 -23.97
CA ILE A 546 -38.93 -0.12 -22.60
C ILE A 546 -40.25 0.58 -22.24
N VAL A 547 -40.45 1.81 -22.74
CA VAL A 547 -41.72 2.53 -22.58
C VAL A 547 -42.85 1.74 -23.24
N GLU A 548 -42.66 1.25 -24.46
CA GLU A 548 -43.66 0.42 -25.15
C GLU A 548 -43.96 -0.88 -24.38
N LEU A 549 -42.93 -1.56 -23.88
CA LEU A 549 -43.09 -2.78 -23.06
C LEU A 549 -43.89 -2.51 -21.78
N LEU A 550 -43.56 -1.47 -21.03
CA LEU A 550 -44.23 -1.14 -19.77
C LEU A 550 -45.68 -0.69 -19.99
N LEU A 551 -45.96 0.04 -21.07
CA LEU A 551 -47.32 0.41 -21.46
C LEU A 551 -48.16 -0.79 -21.92
N GLY A 552 -47.51 -1.84 -22.44
CA GLY A 552 -48.18 -3.07 -22.84
C GLY A 552 -48.63 -3.96 -21.67
N VAL A 553 -48.01 -3.81 -20.49
CA VAL A 553 -48.25 -4.66 -19.31
C VAL A 553 -49.09 -3.95 -18.22
N GLY A 554 -48.99 -2.63 -18.09
CA GLY A 554 -49.69 -1.86 -17.06
C GLY A 554 -51.15 -1.50 -17.39
N GLN A 555 -52.01 -1.43 -16.36
CA GLN A 555 -53.28 -0.70 -16.40
C GLN A 555 -53.13 0.62 -15.61
N VAL A 556 -52.43 1.63 -16.15
CA VAL A 556 -52.29 2.93 -15.46
C VAL A 556 -52.77 4.09 -16.35
N PRO A 557 -53.60 5.01 -15.82
CA PRO A 557 -54.05 6.21 -16.52
C PRO A 557 -52.89 7.21 -16.60
N LEU A 558 -52.37 7.41 -17.79
CA LEU A 558 -51.38 8.44 -18.09
C LEU A 558 -52.03 9.84 -18.17
N ASP A 559 -51.56 10.80 -17.37
CA ASP A 559 -51.62 12.21 -17.75
C ASP A 559 -50.33 12.57 -18.51
N LEU A 560 -50.38 12.35 -19.83
CA LEU A 560 -49.32 12.70 -20.78
C LEU A 560 -49.11 14.22 -20.98
N SER A 561 -49.87 15.08 -20.29
CA SER A 561 -49.77 16.53 -20.46
C SER A 561 -48.42 17.08 -19.98
N TYR A 562 -47.83 16.50 -18.92
CA TYR A 562 -46.55 16.96 -18.37
C TYR A 562 -45.33 16.61 -19.24
N TYR A 563 -45.38 15.49 -19.97
CA TYR A 563 -44.22 14.97 -20.71
C TYR A 563 -44.16 15.41 -22.18
N LYS A 564 -45.25 15.97 -22.72
CA LYS A 564 -45.25 16.56 -24.08
C LYS A 564 -44.42 17.84 -24.20
N GLU A 565 -44.07 18.49 -23.09
CA GLU A 565 -43.28 19.74 -23.11
C GLU A 565 -41.76 19.51 -23.21
N LEU A 566 -41.28 18.27 -23.07
CA LEU A 566 -39.85 17.92 -23.22
C LEU A 566 -39.49 17.41 -24.63
N ARG A 567 -40.40 17.56 -25.60
CA ARG A 567 -40.10 17.30 -27.01
C ARG A 567 -38.99 18.26 -27.44
N ILE A 568 -37.78 17.72 -27.59
CA ILE A 568 -36.58 18.38 -28.12
C ILE A 568 -37.01 19.23 -29.33
N PRO A 569 -36.64 20.51 -29.41
CA PRO A 569 -36.92 21.30 -30.61
C PRO A 569 -36.14 20.68 -31.77
N GLU A 570 -36.86 20.23 -32.80
CA GLU A 570 -36.25 19.96 -34.11
C GLU A 570 -35.65 21.27 -34.65
N SER A 571 -34.32 21.38 -34.63
CA SER A 571 -33.51 22.08 -35.63
C SER A 571 -32.03 21.79 -35.46
#